data_AF-A0A5A7SKL7-F1
#
_entry.id   AF-A0A5A7SKL7-F1
#
_cell.length_a   1.000
_cell.length_b   1.000
_cell.length_c   1.000
_cell.angle_alpha   90.00
_cell.angle_beta   90.00
_cell.angle_gamma   90.00
#
_symmetry.space_group_name_H-M   'P 1'
#
loop_
_entity.id
_entity.type
_entity.pdbx_description
1 polymer ?
#
loop_
_entity_poly.entity_id
_entity_poly.type
_entity_poly.pdbx_seq_one_letter_code
_entity_poly.pdbx_strand_id
1 'polypeptide(L)'
;MTRSSLYFLHQAAEIMEKTNSASRFVDLVQTKKSFEDIKYWTWSEMLIALKQCQESPSLTNSSIMLKKCIDLLSQKISLADGASSSASSVNSSRFRSSCDSKSTESLKTNFASTTWWFEDLLFFSTECLEMFVQSMVSHEFDQVLLSKFLIHFQKSKFFNATSDVKMKVIESVIDMLDTLDENVLSLKALFDILRVTLGLNINKGSKNRLEAMIGSKLGHATLDNLLVPSPYGANYLYDVNLVLRLFKAFLSGGINQVSPSQLAKAANLMDSYMAEVAPDPCLKSSKFLALAKVIPDSARKSYDEMYYAIDLYFEMHVGMSEEEKEKICCALNHKKLSYEVRIHLSKNPKFPLKSTPSSPESQQPEAENLLQNINYSKSLISWPHNLTEGINTDEKEDKSSEQIVLYHGKFDLPADNERFKVHLEGMQWRVLELEKLCRKMQTQMRKILKSRVASSYCQVKSLPKLCS
;
A
#
# COMPACT_ATOMS: atom_id res chain seq x y z
N MET A 1 -46.61 -44.62 -38.23
CA MET A 1 -45.52 -44.26 -37.30
C MET A 1 -45.91 -44.76 -35.91
N THR A 2 -45.20 -45.74 -35.38
CA THR A 2 -45.48 -46.37 -34.08
C THR A 2 -45.07 -45.44 -32.94
N ARG A 3 -45.80 -45.44 -31.81
CA ARG A 3 -45.52 -44.62 -30.61
C ARG A 3 -44.07 -44.72 -30.10
N SER A 4 -43.38 -45.82 -30.38
CA SER A 4 -41.95 -46.03 -30.10
C SER A 4 -41.04 -45.11 -30.92
N SER A 5 -41.36 -44.84 -32.19
CA SER A 5 -40.57 -43.89 -33.01
C SER A 5 -40.71 -42.43 -32.54
N LEU A 6 -41.82 -42.07 -31.90
CA LEU A 6 -42.05 -40.74 -31.32
C LEU A 6 -41.31 -40.55 -29.99
N TYR A 7 -41.19 -41.61 -29.19
CA TYR A 7 -40.37 -41.60 -27.96
C TYR A 7 -38.88 -41.46 -28.27
N PHE A 8 -38.37 -42.19 -29.27
CA PHE A 8 -36.97 -42.04 -29.71
C PHE A 8 -36.68 -40.68 -30.34
N LEU A 9 -37.64 -40.09 -31.07
CA LEU A 9 -37.50 -38.73 -31.60
C LEU A 9 -37.56 -37.66 -30.50
N HIS A 10 -38.41 -37.84 -29.49
CA HIS A 10 -38.46 -36.93 -28.33
C HIS A 10 -37.21 -37.05 -27.47
N GLN A 11 -36.69 -38.26 -27.25
CA GLN A 11 -35.46 -38.48 -26.51
C GLN A 11 -34.24 -38.00 -27.30
N ALA A 12 -34.23 -38.14 -28.63
CA ALA A 12 -33.19 -37.58 -29.50
C ALA A 12 -33.27 -36.04 -29.57
N ALA A 13 -34.47 -35.45 -29.56
CA ALA A 13 -34.67 -34.01 -29.49
C ALA A 13 -34.24 -33.45 -28.13
N GLU A 14 -34.59 -34.11 -27.03
CA GLU A 14 -34.21 -33.73 -25.66
C GLU A 14 -32.71 -33.90 -25.40
N ILE A 15 -32.08 -34.90 -26.04
CA ILE A 15 -30.61 -35.04 -26.07
C ILE A 15 -29.99 -33.94 -26.92
N MET A 16 -30.49 -33.63 -28.12
CA MET A 16 -29.97 -32.54 -28.98
C MET A 16 -30.15 -31.14 -28.36
N GLU A 17 -31.22 -30.92 -27.60
CA GLU A 17 -31.52 -29.64 -26.96
C GLU A 17 -30.67 -29.42 -25.68
N LYS A 18 -30.16 -30.51 -25.06
CA LYS A 18 -29.19 -30.46 -23.94
C LYS A 18 -27.71 -30.59 -24.34
N THR A 19 -27.37 -30.85 -25.61
CA THR A 19 -25.98 -31.18 -26.03
C THR A 19 -25.32 -30.20 -27.01
N ASN A 20 -25.81 -28.96 -27.18
CA ASN A 20 -25.33 -28.15 -28.30
C ASN A 20 -23.93 -27.47 -28.11
N SER A 21 -23.31 -27.58 -26.93
CA SER A 21 -21.92 -27.12 -26.69
C SER A 21 -21.10 -28.08 -25.83
N ALA A 22 -21.71 -28.79 -24.88
CA ALA A 22 -21.02 -29.70 -23.96
C ALA A 22 -20.59 -31.03 -24.61
N SER A 23 -21.35 -31.61 -25.54
CA SER A 23 -20.95 -32.87 -26.20
C SER A 23 -19.87 -32.63 -27.25
N ARG A 24 -19.96 -31.51 -27.99
CA ARG A 24 -18.96 -31.11 -28.98
C ARG A 24 -17.57 -31.03 -28.35
N PHE A 25 -17.45 -30.48 -27.13
CA PHE A 25 -16.17 -30.34 -26.47
C PHE A 25 -15.58 -31.67 -26.00
N VAL A 26 -16.39 -32.56 -25.43
CA VAL A 26 -15.96 -33.92 -25.04
C VAL A 26 -15.49 -34.72 -26.26
N ASP A 27 -16.19 -34.59 -27.39
CA ASP A 27 -15.81 -35.20 -28.67
C ASP A 27 -14.54 -34.55 -29.29
N LEU A 28 -14.36 -33.24 -29.12
CA LEU A 28 -13.19 -32.46 -29.54
C LEU A 28 -11.92 -32.86 -28.77
N VAL A 29 -12.01 -33.00 -27.44
CA VAL A 29 -10.92 -33.46 -26.57
C VAL A 29 -10.46 -34.87 -26.97
N GLN A 30 -11.38 -35.71 -27.47
CA GLN A 30 -11.09 -37.09 -27.91
C GLN A 30 -10.49 -37.19 -29.32
N THR A 31 -10.63 -36.17 -30.18
CA THR A 31 -10.23 -36.27 -31.59
C THR A 31 -9.02 -35.39 -31.91
N LYS A 32 -7.83 -36.00 -32.09
CA LYS A 32 -6.58 -35.30 -32.49
C LYS A 32 -6.68 -34.43 -33.75
N LYS A 33 -7.70 -34.63 -34.58
CA LYS A 33 -7.89 -33.95 -35.87
C LYS A 33 -8.48 -32.55 -35.76
N SER A 34 -9.08 -32.19 -34.63
CA SER A 34 -9.75 -30.91 -34.40
C SER A 34 -8.85 -29.84 -33.74
N PHE A 35 -7.61 -30.21 -33.36
CA PHE A 35 -6.65 -29.29 -32.75
C PHE A 35 -6.12 -28.20 -33.70
N GLU A 36 -6.26 -28.38 -35.01
CA GLU A 36 -5.92 -27.37 -36.02
C GLU A 36 -7.05 -26.34 -36.19
N ASP A 37 -8.30 -26.74 -35.94
CA ASP A 37 -9.49 -25.88 -36.10
C ASP A 37 -9.65 -24.86 -34.97
N ILE A 38 -8.99 -25.06 -33.82
CA ILE A 38 -9.04 -24.16 -32.65
C ILE A 38 -8.59 -22.73 -33.01
N LYS A 39 -7.70 -22.57 -34.01
CA LYS A 39 -7.25 -21.27 -34.48
C LYS A 39 -8.40 -20.38 -34.98
N TYR A 40 -9.45 -20.99 -35.54
CA TYR A 40 -10.57 -20.30 -36.15
C TYR A 40 -11.74 -20.04 -35.18
N TRP A 41 -11.62 -20.46 -33.92
CA TRP A 41 -12.67 -20.24 -32.93
C TRP A 41 -12.93 -18.77 -32.66
N THR A 42 -14.21 -18.45 -32.47
CA THR A 42 -14.65 -17.17 -31.92
C THR A 42 -14.20 -17.01 -30.47
N TRP A 43 -14.15 -15.77 -29.97
CA TRP A 43 -13.81 -15.48 -28.57
C TRP A 43 -14.72 -16.24 -27.60
N SER A 44 -16.03 -16.21 -27.84
CA SER A 44 -17.04 -16.90 -27.02
C SER A 44 -16.84 -18.42 -26.99
N GLU A 45 -16.55 -19.05 -28.13
CA GLU A 45 -16.31 -20.50 -28.19
C GLU A 45 -15.06 -20.88 -27.37
N MET A 46 -14.01 -20.07 -27.44
CA MET A 46 -12.78 -20.27 -26.67
C MET A 46 -13.01 -20.14 -25.16
N LEU A 47 -13.78 -19.14 -24.71
CA LEU A 47 -14.10 -18.99 -23.28
C LEU A 47 -14.96 -20.16 -22.75
N ILE A 48 -15.94 -20.62 -23.53
CA ILE A 48 -16.79 -21.76 -23.15
C ILE A 48 -15.94 -23.03 -23.01
N ALA A 49 -15.06 -23.29 -23.98
CA ALA A 49 -14.12 -24.40 -23.95
C ALA A 49 -13.20 -24.35 -22.72
N LEU A 50 -12.63 -23.19 -22.42
CA LEU A 50 -11.75 -23.01 -21.26
C LEU A 50 -12.47 -23.23 -19.92
N LYS A 51 -13.74 -22.83 -19.81
CA LYS A 51 -14.57 -23.11 -18.62
C LYS A 51 -14.78 -24.61 -18.44
N GLN A 52 -15.16 -25.31 -19.52
CA GLN A 52 -15.40 -26.75 -19.48
C GLN A 52 -14.13 -27.55 -19.14
N CYS A 53 -12.98 -27.15 -19.70
CA CYS A 53 -11.67 -27.74 -19.36
C CYS A 53 -11.34 -27.66 -17.86
N GLN A 54 -11.72 -26.57 -17.19
CA GLN A 54 -11.47 -26.36 -15.76
C GLN A 54 -12.39 -27.20 -14.87
N GLU A 55 -13.61 -27.47 -15.32
CA GLU A 55 -14.59 -28.26 -14.58
C GLU A 55 -14.34 -29.78 -14.70
N SER A 56 -13.63 -30.24 -15.74
CA SER A 56 -13.28 -31.65 -15.97
C SER A 56 -11.76 -31.93 -15.98
N PRO A 57 -11.05 -31.82 -14.83
CA PRO A 57 -9.59 -31.93 -14.77
C PRO A 57 -9.04 -33.38 -14.87
N SER A 58 -9.88 -34.41 -14.90
CA SER A 58 -9.47 -35.82 -14.74
C SER A 58 -8.83 -36.49 -15.96
N LEU A 59 -8.61 -35.78 -17.08
CA LEU A 59 -8.12 -36.36 -18.33
C LEU A 59 -6.73 -35.81 -18.69
N THR A 60 -5.71 -36.64 -18.85
CA THR A 60 -4.35 -36.19 -19.22
C THR A 60 -4.29 -35.35 -20.51
N ASN A 61 -5.24 -35.55 -21.43
CA ASN A 61 -5.39 -34.76 -22.65
C ASN A 61 -5.97 -33.35 -22.41
N SER A 62 -6.65 -33.11 -21.28
CA SER A 62 -7.24 -31.81 -20.95
C SER A 62 -6.17 -30.76 -20.62
N SER A 63 -5.07 -31.14 -19.97
CA SER A 63 -3.97 -30.22 -19.63
C SER A 63 -3.23 -29.70 -20.88
N ILE A 64 -2.95 -30.58 -21.85
CA ILE A 64 -2.32 -30.19 -23.12
C ILE A 64 -3.26 -29.28 -23.93
N MET A 65 -4.55 -29.62 -23.98
CA MET A 65 -5.55 -28.82 -24.67
C MET A 65 -5.74 -27.45 -24.00
N LEU A 66 -5.80 -27.42 -22.67
CA LEU A 66 -5.89 -26.19 -21.88
C LEU A 66 -4.72 -25.26 -22.19
N LYS A 67 -3.49 -25.80 -22.19
CA LYS A 67 -2.29 -25.02 -22.55
C LYS A 67 -2.40 -24.42 -23.95
N LYS A 68 -2.76 -25.25 -24.94
CA LYS A 68 -2.90 -24.78 -26.33
C LYS A 68 -4.00 -23.74 -26.49
N CYS A 69 -5.12 -23.88 -25.79
CA CYS A 69 -6.21 -22.90 -25.80
C CYS A 69 -5.78 -21.58 -25.16
N ILE A 70 -5.06 -21.64 -24.04
CA ILE A 70 -4.47 -20.47 -23.39
C ILE A 70 -3.47 -19.78 -24.32
N ASP A 71 -2.59 -20.52 -24.99
CA ASP A 71 -1.63 -19.94 -25.93
C ASP A 71 -2.30 -19.21 -27.10
N LEU A 72 -3.37 -19.80 -27.66
CA LEU A 72 -4.15 -19.17 -28.72
C LEU A 72 -4.94 -17.95 -28.21
N LEU A 73 -5.46 -18.00 -26.98
CA LEU A 73 -6.12 -16.88 -26.33
C LEU A 73 -5.14 -15.71 -26.16
N SER A 74 -3.95 -15.98 -25.61
CA SER A 74 -2.87 -15.01 -25.43
C SER A 74 -2.51 -14.34 -26.76
N GLN A 75 -2.32 -15.13 -27.83
CA GLN A 75 -2.03 -14.60 -29.16
C GLN A 75 -3.15 -13.69 -29.69
N LYS A 76 -4.42 -14.06 -29.50
CA LYS A 76 -5.55 -13.23 -29.93
C LYS A 76 -5.59 -11.89 -29.18
N ILE A 77 -5.30 -11.88 -27.88
CA ILE A 77 -5.22 -10.66 -27.08
C ILE A 77 -4.06 -9.78 -27.55
N SER A 78 -2.86 -10.35 -27.74
CA SER A 78 -1.69 -9.62 -28.24
C SER A 78 -1.91 -9.00 -29.62
N LEU A 79 -2.60 -9.71 -30.53
CA LEU A 79 -2.93 -9.20 -31.86
C LEU A 79 -3.96 -8.07 -31.83
N ALA A 80 -4.95 -8.14 -30.93
CA ALA A 80 -5.96 -7.10 -30.78
C ALA A 80 -5.39 -5.80 -30.19
N ASP A 81 -4.42 -5.91 -29.28
CA ASP A 81 -3.74 -4.75 -28.66
C ASP A 81 -2.90 -3.97 -29.69
N GLY A 82 -2.22 -4.68 -30.60
CA GLY A 82 -1.45 -4.06 -31.69
C GLY A 82 -2.31 -3.37 -32.77
N ALA A 83 -3.56 -3.78 -32.94
CA ALA A 83 -4.47 -3.20 -33.94
C ALA A 83 -5.11 -1.87 -33.50
N SER A 84 -5.04 -1.52 -32.21
CA SER A 84 -5.63 -0.29 -31.66
C SER A 84 -4.88 0.99 -32.02
N SER A 85 -3.76 0.91 -32.76
CA SER A 85 -3.01 2.10 -33.19
C SER A 85 -3.31 2.58 -34.62
N SER A 86 -4.06 1.85 -35.46
CA SER A 86 -4.28 2.33 -36.86
C SER A 86 -5.46 1.74 -37.65
N ALA A 87 -6.51 1.19 -37.05
CA ALA A 87 -7.65 0.68 -37.82
C ALA A 87 -8.98 1.27 -37.37
N SER A 88 -9.27 2.48 -37.84
CA SER A 88 -10.65 2.93 -38.05
C SER A 88 -11.28 2.09 -39.15
N SER A 89 -12.21 1.20 -38.82
CA SER A 89 -13.20 0.67 -39.77
C SER A 89 -14.57 0.67 -39.11
N VAL A 90 -15.29 1.79 -39.22
CA VAL A 90 -16.41 1.98 -40.18
C VAL A 90 -17.42 0.84 -40.11
N ASN A 91 -18.36 0.93 -39.16
CA ASN A 91 -19.81 0.89 -39.45
C ASN A 91 -20.63 1.02 -38.16
N SER A 92 -21.07 2.24 -37.85
CA SER A 92 -22.49 2.46 -37.52
C SER A 92 -22.83 3.91 -37.83
N SER A 93 -23.65 4.07 -38.87
CA SER A 93 -24.16 5.36 -39.31
C SER A 93 -25.28 5.83 -38.38
N ARG A 94 -25.29 7.15 -38.10
CA ARG A 94 -26.42 8.00 -37.68
C ARG A 94 -26.66 7.98 -36.14
N PHE A 95 -26.37 9.02 -35.36
CA PHE A 95 -26.69 10.45 -35.53
C PHE A 95 -25.57 11.38 -35.02
N ARG A 96 -25.45 12.55 -35.65
CA ARG A 96 -24.62 13.68 -35.21
C ARG A 96 -25.23 14.38 -34.00
N SER A 97 -24.43 14.69 -33.00
CA SER A 97 -24.49 15.96 -32.28
C SER A 97 -23.07 16.38 -31.88
N SER A 98 -22.60 17.47 -32.49
CA SER A 98 -21.39 18.19 -32.13
C SER A 98 -21.58 18.89 -30.78
N CYS A 99 -20.54 18.94 -29.95
CA CYS A 99 -20.10 20.11 -29.18
C CYS A 99 -18.79 19.80 -28.44
N ASP A 100 -17.83 20.72 -28.54
CA ASP A 100 -16.55 20.74 -27.81
C ASP A 100 -16.70 20.52 -26.31
N SER A 101 -15.97 19.55 -25.74
CA SER A 101 -15.60 19.53 -24.32
C SER A 101 -14.45 18.56 -24.03
N LYS A 102 -13.26 19.15 -23.80
CA LYS A 102 -12.13 18.66 -22.96
C LYS A 102 -11.79 17.17 -22.99
N SER A 103 -10.65 16.88 -23.64
CA SER A 103 -9.83 15.65 -23.72
C SER A 103 -9.67 14.78 -22.45
N THR A 104 -10.79 14.27 -21.92
CA THR A 104 -10.81 13.26 -20.84
C THR A 104 -11.54 11.98 -21.27
N GLU A 105 -12.32 12.02 -22.36
CA GLU A 105 -12.92 10.83 -22.96
C GLU A 105 -11.90 9.93 -23.66
N SER A 106 -10.89 10.48 -24.34
CA SER A 106 -9.90 9.69 -25.09
C SER A 106 -9.10 8.71 -24.22
N LEU A 107 -8.75 9.10 -22.99
CA LEU A 107 -8.05 8.23 -22.04
C LEU A 107 -8.98 7.15 -21.46
N LYS A 108 -10.26 7.47 -21.23
CA LYS A 108 -11.27 6.49 -20.79
C LYS A 108 -11.62 5.50 -21.89
N THR A 109 -11.75 5.95 -23.14
CA THR A 109 -12.01 5.08 -24.30
C THR A 109 -10.81 4.17 -24.57
N ASN A 110 -9.58 4.67 -24.45
CA ASN A 110 -8.36 3.87 -24.60
C ASN A 110 -8.13 2.89 -23.45
N PHE A 111 -8.51 3.24 -22.22
CA PHE A 111 -8.45 2.31 -21.08
C PHE A 111 -9.52 1.23 -21.17
N ALA A 112 -10.74 1.58 -21.58
CA ALA A 112 -11.81 0.61 -21.84
C ALA A 112 -11.49 -0.31 -23.02
N SER A 113 -10.83 0.21 -24.07
CA SER A 113 -10.43 -0.60 -25.24
C SER A 113 -9.25 -1.53 -24.97
N THR A 114 -8.43 -1.27 -23.96
CA THR A 114 -7.30 -2.15 -23.59
C THR A 114 -7.66 -3.16 -22.49
N THR A 115 -8.68 -2.87 -21.68
CA THR A 115 -9.13 -3.74 -20.56
C THR A 115 -10.38 -4.56 -20.87
N TRP A 116 -10.85 -4.57 -22.13
CA TRP A 116 -12.09 -5.24 -22.56
C TRP A 116 -12.20 -6.73 -22.17
N TRP A 117 -11.06 -7.43 -22.08
CA TRP A 117 -10.99 -8.85 -21.76
C TRP A 117 -10.89 -9.16 -20.25
N PHE A 118 -10.76 -8.14 -19.38
CA PHE A 118 -10.49 -8.36 -17.96
C PHE A 118 -11.62 -9.11 -17.27
N GLU A 119 -12.87 -8.69 -17.49
CA GLU A 119 -14.06 -9.31 -16.90
C GLU A 119 -14.28 -10.73 -17.44
N ASP A 120 -14.05 -10.90 -18.73
CA ASP A 120 -14.24 -12.17 -19.42
C ASP A 120 -13.33 -13.27 -18.88
N LEU A 121 -12.14 -12.95 -18.37
CA LEU A 121 -11.18 -13.93 -17.85
C LEU A 121 -11.25 -14.15 -16.32
N LEU A 122 -12.16 -13.48 -15.61
CA LEU A 122 -12.30 -13.63 -14.16
C LEU A 122 -12.72 -15.04 -13.71
N PHE A 123 -13.22 -15.88 -14.61
CA PHE A 123 -13.57 -17.26 -14.28
C PHE A 123 -12.34 -18.15 -14.05
N PHE A 124 -11.14 -17.73 -14.47
CA PHE A 124 -9.93 -18.54 -14.35
C PHE A 124 -9.70 -19.04 -12.92
N SER A 125 -9.29 -20.31 -12.82
CA SER A 125 -8.62 -20.88 -11.65
C SER A 125 -7.21 -20.29 -11.52
N THR A 126 -6.59 -20.45 -10.35
CA THR A 126 -5.21 -20.00 -10.12
C THR A 126 -4.21 -20.68 -11.08
N GLU A 127 -4.43 -21.96 -11.41
CA GLU A 127 -3.61 -22.73 -12.35
C GLU A 127 -3.73 -22.19 -13.79
N CYS A 128 -4.95 -21.91 -14.24
CA CYS A 128 -5.17 -21.34 -15.57
C CYS A 128 -4.59 -19.93 -15.69
N LEU A 129 -4.69 -19.15 -14.61
CA LEU A 129 -4.13 -17.80 -14.57
C LEU A 129 -2.60 -17.83 -14.67
N GLU A 130 -1.94 -18.77 -13.98
CA GLU A 130 -0.49 -18.95 -14.06
C GLU A 130 -0.04 -19.31 -15.48
N MET A 131 -0.71 -20.29 -16.10
CA MET A 131 -0.43 -20.68 -17.50
C MET A 131 -0.64 -19.51 -18.47
N PHE A 132 -1.69 -18.72 -18.24
CA PHE A 132 -1.99 -17.54 -19.04
C PHE A 132 -0.91 -16.47 -18.92
N VAL A 133 -0.46 -16.14 -17.71
CA VAL A 133 0.62 -15.16 -17.49
C VAL A 133 1.90 -15.63 -18.16
N GLN A 134 2.30 -16.89 -18.00
CA GLN A 134 3.49 -17.45 -18.63
C GLN A 134 3.43 -17.35 -20.16
N SER A 135 2.25 -17.65 -20.74
CA SER A 135 2.01 -17.55 -22.18
C SER A 135 2.09 -16.09 -22.68
N MET A 136 1.47 -15.15 -21.96
CA MET A 136 1.49 -13.72 -22.28
C MET A 136 2.90 -13.13 -22.21
N VAL A 137 3.68 -13.51 -21.19
CA VAL A 137 5.09 -13.10 -21.07
C VAL A 137 5.94 -13.68 -22.20
N SER A 138 5.72 -14.94 -22.57
CA SER A 138 6.41 -15.59 -23.70
C SER A 138 6.10 -14.95 -25.05
N HIS A 139 4.95 -14.29 -25.16
CA HIS A 139 4.52 -13.53 -26.33
C HIS A 139 4.86 -12.04 -26.26
N GLU A 140 5.75 -11.64 -25.34
CA GLU A 140 6.21 -10.24 -25.18
C GLU A 140 5.07 -9.23 -25.01
N PHE A 141 3.96 -9.65 -24.38
CA PHE A 141 2.81 -8.78 -24.14
C PHE A 141 3.14 -7.63 -23.17
N ASP A 142 2.36 -6.54 -23.21
CA ASP A 142 2.49 -5.43 -22.26
C ASP A 142 2.32 -5.91 -20.81
N GLN A 143 3.45 -6.07 -20.13
CA GLN A 143 3.51 -6.50 -18.75
C GLN A 143 2.88 -5.48 -17.79
N VAL A 144 2.79 -4.19 -18.17
CA VAL A 144 2.10 -3.17 -17.37
C VAL A 144 0.62 -3.50 -17.31
N LEU A 145 0.01 -3.79 -18.45
CA LEU A 145 -1.39 -4.18 -18.52
C LEU A 145 -1.64 -5.52 -17.84
N LEU A 146 -0.71 -6.48 -17.97
CA LEU A 146 -0.78 -7.76 -17.28
C LEU A 146 -0.75 -7.60 -15.76
N SER A 147 0.12 -6.72 -15.23
CA SER A 147 0.16 -6.42 -13.79
C SER A 147 -1.15 -5.80 -13.30
N LYS A 148 -1.77 -4.90 -14.09
CA LYS A 148 -3.09 -4.31 -13.79
C LYS A 148 -4.18 -5.38 -13.80
N PHE A 149 -4.15 -6.31 -14.75
CA PHE A 149 -5.08 -7.43 -14.80
C PHE A 149 -4.96 -8.32 -13.56
N LEU A 150 -3.74 -8.65 -13.12
CA LEU A 150 -3.54 -9.47 -11.91
C LEU A 150 -4.10 -8.81 -10.65
N ILE A 151 -3.91 -7.50 -10.50
CA ILE A 151 -4.49 -6.74 -9.38
C ILE A 151 -6.03 -6.69 -9.50
N HIS A 152 -6.55 -6.55 -10.71
CA HIS A 152 -8.00 -6.57 -10.96
C HIS A 152 -8.60 -7.94 -10.61
N PHE A 153 -7.98 -9.02 -11.09
CA PHE A 153 -8.36 -10.40 -10.80
C PHE A 153 -8.36 -10.66 -9.29
N GLN A 154 -7.31 -10.25 -8.59
CA GLN A 154 -7.23 -10.34 -7.13
C GLN A 154 -8.40 -9.64 -6.45
N LYS A 155 -8.68 -8.38 -6.80
CA LYS A 155 -9.78 -7.60 -6.20
C LYS A 155 -11.15 -8.23 -6.47
N SER A 156 -11.37 -8.74 -7.68
CA SER A 156 -12.62 -9.38 -8.06
C SER A 156 -12.84 -10.71 -7.32
N LYS A 157 -11.84 -11.59 -7.29
CA LYS A 157 -11.90 -12.88 -6.57
C LYS A 157 -12.02 -12.72 -5.05
N PHE A 158 -11.69 -11.54 -4.50
CA PHE A 158 -11.84 -11.27 -3.07
C PHE A 158 -13.29 -11.00 -2.67
N PHE A 159 -14.15 -10.64 -3.62
CA PHE A 159 -15.56 -10.38 -3.36
C PHE A 159 -16.25 -11.66 -2.84
N ASN A 160 -16.79 -11.58 -1.61
CA ASN A 160 -17.48 -12.68 -0.93
C ASN A 160 -16.67 -13.98 -0.70
N ALA A 161 -15.33 -13.95 -0.87
CA ALA A 161 -14.47 -15.11 -0.70
C ALA A 161 -14.08 -15.37 0.77
N THR A 162 -13.89 -16.65 1.10
CA THR A 162 -13.33 -17.10 2.39
C THR A 162 -11.86 -16.71 2.53
N SER A 163 -11.34 -16.73 3.75
CA SER A 163 -9.92 -16.42 4.00
C SER A 163 -8.98 -17.36 3.24
N ASP A 164 -9.31 -18.65 3.16
CA ASP A 164 -8.48 -19.66 2.47
C ASP A 164 -8.36 -19.40 0.97
N VAL A 165 -9.47 -19.01 0.32
CA VAL A 165 -9.47 -18.65 -1.09
C VAL A 165 -8.68 -17.36 -1.31
N LYS A 166 -8.85 -16.36 -0.45
CA LYS A 166 -8.10 -15.09 -0.51
C LYS A 166 -6.59 -15.32 -0.39
N MET A 167 -6.16 -16.20 0.52
CA MET A 167 -4.75 -16.58 0.71
C MET A 167 -4.18 -17.23 -0.57
N LYS A 168 -4.86 -18.22 -1.14
CA LYS A 168 -4.39 -18.86 -2.38
C LYS A 168 -4.31 -17.88 -3.55
N VAL A 169 -5.34 -17.04 -3.73
CA VAL A 169 -5.37 -16.05 -4.81
C VAL A 169 -4.23 -15.04 -4.68
N ILE A 170 -4.01 -14.49 -3.48
CA ILE A 170 -2.96 -13.48 -3.29
C ILE A 170 -1.57 -14.08 -3.46
N GLU A 171 -1.34 -15.32 -3.00
CA GLU A 171 -0.06 -16.03 -3.17
C GLU A 171 0.23 -16.27 -4.65
N SER A 172 -0.74 -16.79 -5.41
CA SER A 172 -0.59 -16.97 -6.86
C SER A 172 -0.34 -15.64 -7.57
N VAL A 173 -1.07 -14.58 -7.21
CA VAL A 173 -0.87 -13.24 -7.80
C VAL A 173 0.53 -12.70 -7.51
N ILE A 174 1.04 -12.87 -6.28
CA ILE A 174 2.41 -12.47 -5.93
C ILE A 174 3.42 -13.25 -6.77
N ASP A 175 3.27 -14.57 -6.85
CA ASP A 175 4.17 -15.43 -7.62
C ASP A 175 4.16 -15.08 -9.11
N MET A 176 3.00 -14.71 -9.67
CA MET A 176 2.91 -14.23 -11.06
C MET A 176 3.51 -12.85 -11.26
N LEU A 177 3.32 -11.91 -10.32
CA LEU A 177 3.95 -10.59 -10.40
C LEU A 177 5.48 -10.68 -10.34
N ASP A 178 6.02 -11.63 -9.58
CA ASP A 178 7.45 -11.93 -9.48
C ASP A 178 8.06 -12.44 -10.79
N THR A 179 7.25 -12.97 -11.71
CA THR A 179 7.70 -13.37 -13.05
C THR A 179 7.75 -12.22 -14.07
N LEU A 180 7.16 -11.06 -13.75
CA LEU A 180 7.20 -9.87 -14.59
C LEU A 180 8.49 -9.09 -14.37
N ASP A 181 8.85 -8.23 -15.33
CA ASP A 181 9.97 -7.30 -15.19
C ASP A 181 9.70 -6.38 -14.00
N GLU A 182 10.67 -6.32 -13.09
CA GLU A 182 10.64 -5.46 -11.93
C GLU A 182 10.28 -4.03 -12.31
N ASN A 183 10.82 -3.47 -13.40
CA ASN A 183 10.62 -2.06 -13.78
C ASN A 183 9.16 -1.68 -14.03
N VAL A 184 8.36 -2.65 -14.47
CA VAL A 184 6.95 -2.49 -14.87
C VAL A 184 6.01 -2.31 -13.67
N LEU A 185 6.35 -2.91 -12.53
CA LEU A 185 5.44 -2.99 -11.38
C LEU A 185 5.22 -1.63 -10.69
N SER A 186 3.96 -1.24 -10.45
CA SER A 186 3.70 -0.02 -9.69
C SER A 186 4.00 -0.21 -8.21
N LEU A 187 4.83 0.67 -7.61
CA LEU A 187 5.11 0.65 -6.18
C LEU A 187 3.82 0.77 -5.35
N LYS A 188 2.87 1.59 -5.79
CA LYS A 188 1.56 1.73 -5.16
C LYS A 188 0.81 0.40 -5.14
N ALA A 189 0.80 -0.33 -6.25
CA ALA A 189 0.13 -1.63 -6.33
C ALA A 189 0.78 -2.66 -5.40
N LEU A 190 2.11 -2.69 -5.32
CA LEU A 190 2.82 -3.60 -4.42
C LEU A 190 2.51 -3.31 -2.94
N PHE A 191 2.43 -2.03 -2.54
CA PHE A 191 2.01 -1.65 -1.19
C PHE A 191 0.52 -1.92 -0.93
N ASP A 192 -0.35 -1.79 -1.92
CA ASP A 192 -1.76 -2.16 -1.80
C ASP A 192 -1.90 -3.68 -1.58
N ILE A 193 -1.13 -4.50 -2.31
CA ILE A 193 -1.04 -5.94 -2.07
C ILE A 193 -0.49 -6.22 -0.67
N LEU A 194 0.60 -5.56 -0.26
CA LEU A 194 1.17 -5.72 1.08
C LEU A 194 0.13 -5.47 2.17
N ARG A 195 -0.63 -4.38 2.08
CA ARG A 195 -1.70 -4.07 3.04
C ARG A 195 -2.75 -5.17 3.13
N VAL A 196 -3.11 -5.79 2.00
CA VAL A 196 -4.02 -6.94 1.96
C VAL A 196 -3.41 -8.15 2.66
N THR A 197 -2.11 -8.41 2.47
CA THR A 197 -1.41 -9.55 3.10
C THR A 197 -1.29 -9.44 4.62
N LEU A 198 -1.32 -8.24 5.20
CA LEU A 198 -1.20 -8.06 6.67
C LEU A 198 -2.34 -8.73 7.45
N GLY A 199 -3.53 -8.85 6.83
CA GLY A 199 -4.68 -9.52 7.42
C GLY A 199 -4.81 -11.00 7.08
N LEU A 200 -3.84 -11.56 6.34
CA LEU A 200 -3.88 -12.92 5.82
C LEU A 200 -2.63 -13.70 6.24
N ASN A 201 -2.78 -14.98 6.54
CA ASN A 201 -1.65 -15.84 6.89
C ASN A 201 -1.03 -16.45 5.62
N ILE A 202 -0.43 -15.59 4.77
CA ILE A 202 0.21 -16.03 3.53
C ILE A 202 1.51 -16.79 3.81
N ASN A 203 1.85 -17.69 2.90
CA ASN A 203 3.08 -18.46 2.98
C ASN A 203 4.32 -17.54 2.99
N LYS A 204 5.38 -18.00 3.66
CA LYS A 204 6.61 -17.22 3.85
C LYS A 204 7.34 -16.93 2.52
N GLY A 205 7.23 -17.83 1.54
CA GLY A 205 7.86 -17.67 0.22
C GLY A 205 7.30 -16.47 -0.54
N SER A 206 5.99 -16.43 -0.72
CA SER A 206 5.29 -15.32 -1.38
C SER A 206 5.47 -14.02 -0.59
N LYS A 207 5.46 -14.05 0.74
CA LYS A 207 5.76 -12.85 1.55
C LYS A 207 7.17 -12.30 1.25
N ASN A 208 8.18 -13.18 1.21
CA ASN A 208 9.54 -12.76 0.91
C ASN A 208 9.68 -12.21 -0.51
N ARG A 209 9.02 -12.83 -1.50
CA ARG A 209 8.98 -12.32 -2.89
C ARG A 209 8.36 -10.93 -2.97
N LEU A 210 7.23 -10.72 -2.29
CA LEU A 210 6.60 -9.40 -2.21
C LEU A 210 7.51 -8.35 -1.55
N GLU A 211 8.14 -8.69 -0.43
CA GLU A 211 9.10 -7.80 0.23
C GLU A 211 10.33 -7.52 -0.65
N ALA A 212 10.76 -8.49 -1.48
CA ALA A 212 11.85 -8.31 -2.45
C ALA A 212 11.47 -7.34 -3.58
N MET A 213 10.31 -7.53 -4.21
CA MET A 213 9.79 -6.63 -5.26
C MET A 213 9.59 -5.19 -4.73
N ILE A 214 9.13 -5.02 -3.49
CA ILE A 214 9.01 -3.69 -2.87
C ILE A 214 10.39 -3.12 -2.56
N GLY A 215 11.28 -3.96 -2.03
CA GLY A 215 12.66 -3.62 -1.71
C GLY A 215 13.39 -3.05 -2.92
N SER A 216 13.32 -3.69 -4.10
CA SER A 216 14.04 -3.21 -5.29
C SER A 216 13.59 -1.82 -5.76
N LYS A 217 12.38 -1.40 -5.40
CA LYS A 217 11.80 -0.08 -5.76
C LYS A 217 11.89 0.97 -4.67
N LEU A 218 12.54 0.68 -3.54
CA LEU A 218 12.51 1.55 -2.37
C LEU A 218 13.15 2.93 -2.62
N GLY A 219 14.06 3.06 -3.59
CA GLY A 219 14.61 4.35 -4.03
C GLY A 219 13.57 5.33 -4.64
N HIS A 220 12.36 4.85 -4.94
CA HIS A 220 11.22 5.63 -5.42
C HIS A 220 10.08 5.74 -4.39
N ALA A 221 10.25 5.17 -3.20
CA ALA A 221 9.25 5.21 -2.15
C ALA A 221 9.17 6.57 -1.46
N THR A 222 7.99 6.85 -0.92
CA THR A 222 7.72 8.01 -0.07
C THR A 222 7.52 7.55 1.37
N LEU A 223 7.64 8.49 2.33
CA LEU A 223 7.43 8.18 3.75
C LEU A 223 6.07 7.51 3.99
N ASP A 224 5.00 8.02 3.37
CA ASP A 224 3.64 7.47 3.47
C ASP A 224 3.53 6.00 3.08
N ASN A 225 4.42 5.51 2.20
CA ASN A 225 4.44 4.10 1.84
C ASN A 225 4.95 3.22 3.00
N LEU A 226 5.88 3.73 3.81
CA LEU A 226 6.52 3.01 4.90
C LEU A 226 5.70 3.03 6.20
N LEU A 227 4.72 3.93 6.32
CA LEU A 227 3.83 4.06 7.48
C LEU A 227 2.78 2.94 7.50
N VAL A 228 3.26 1.72 7.67
CA VAL A 228 2.45 0.51 7.78
C VAL A 228 2.10 0.28 9.25
N PRO A 229 0.82 0.17 9.63
CA PRO A 229 0.42 -0.07 11.00
C PRO A 229 1.04 -1.34 11.57
N SER A 230 1.34 -1.32 12.87
CA SER A 230 1.82 -2.50 13.58
C SER A 230 0.82 -3.67 13.52
N PRO A 231 1.29 -4.92 13.64
CA PRO A 231 0.41 -6.08 13.78
C PRO A 231 -0.53 -5.94 15.00
N TYR A 232 -1.72 -6.54 14.91
CA TYR A 232 -2.70 -6.50 16.01
C TYR A 232 -2.09 -6.96 17.34
N GLY A 233 -2.31 -6.17 18.39
CA GLY A 233 -1.79 -6.43 19.74
C GLY A 233 -0.36 -5.97 20.00
N ALA A 234 0.28 -5.32 19.03
CA ALA A 234 1.52 -4.59 19.29
C ALA A 234 1.25 -3.26 19.99
N ASN A 235 2.22 -2.83 20.82
CA ASN A 235 2.12 -1.58 21.59
C ASN A 235 2.72 -0.37 20.86
N TYR A 236 3.41 -0.59 19.74
CA TYR A 236 4.03 0.45 18.91
C TYR A 236 3.14 0.76 17.71
N LEU A 237 3.25 1.94 17.10
CA LEU A 237 2.32 2.40 16.07
C LEU A 237 2.57 1.75 14.70
N TYR A 238 3.84 1.60 14.31
CA TYR A 238 4.23 1.19 12.95
C TYR A 238 5.07 -0.09 12.93
N ASP A 239 4.93 -0.93 11.89
CA ASP A 239 5.73 -2.15 11.73
C ASP A 239 7.18 -1.86 11.28
N VAL A 240 8.01 -1.48 12.26
CA VAL A 240 9.45 -1.26 12.07
C VAL A 240 10.17 -2.51 11.53
N ASN A 241 9.71 -3.71 11.87
CA ASN A 241 10.37 -4.94 11.41
C ASN A 241 10.15 -5.15 9.91
N LEU A 242 8.97 -4.83 9.40
CA LEU A 242 8.69 -4.81 7.97
C LEU A 242 9.63 -3.84 7.25
N VAL A 243 9.74 -2.59 7.73
CA VAL A 243 10.63 -1.59 7.11
C VAL A 243 12.09 -2.08 7.09
N LEU A 244 12.58 -2.66 8.18
CA LEU A 244 13.92 -3.28 8.23
C LEU A 244 14.09 -4.39 7.17
N ARG A 245 13.06 -5.23 6.96
CA ARG A 245 13.11 -6.28 5.92
C ARG A 245 13.09 -5.69 4.51
N LEU A 246 12.30 -4.66 4.25
CA LEU A 246 12.24 -3.97 2.94
C LEU A 246 13.59 -3.35 2.58
N PHE A 247 14.24 -2.65 3.53
CA PHE A 247 15.56 -2.09 3.29
C PHE A 247 16.65 -3.16 3.18
N LYS A 248 16.53 -4.26 3.91
CA LYS A 248 17.42 -5.41 3.72
C LYS A 248 17.29 -6.00 2.32
N ALA A 249 16.07 -6.08 1.79
CA ALA A 249 15.81 -6.53 0.43
C ALA A 249 16.31 -5.52 -0.62
N PHE A 250 16.14 -4.22 -0.39
CA PHE A 250 16.73 -3.18 -1.24
C PHE A 250 18.25 -3.33 -1.39
N LEU A 251 18.93 -3.75 -0.32
CA LEU A 251 20.38 -3.93 -0.29
C LEU A 251 20.84 -5.35 -0.63
N SER A 252 19.95 -6.31 -0.89
CA SER A 252 20.33 -7.72 -1.04
C SER A 252 21.07 -8.03 -2.34
N GLY A 253 20.91 -7.20 -3.38
CA GLY A 253 21.72 -7.27 -4.60
C GLY A 253 23.16 -6.75 -4.44
N GLY A 254 23.48 -6.18 -3.27
CA GLY A 254 24.74 -5.49 -3.01
C GLY A 254 24.64 -3.99 -3.30
N ILE A 255 25.31 -3.18 -2.47
CA ILE A 255 25.28 -1.71 -2.52
C ILE A 255 25.69 -1.18 -3.92
N ASN A 256 26.56 -1.91 -4.62
CA ASN A 256 27.09 -1.51 -5.93
C ASN A 256 26.08 -1.71 -7.09
N GLN A 257 25.02 -2.49 -6.88
CA GLN A 257 23.97 -2.69 -7.90
C GLN A 257 22.91 -1.57 -7.86
N VAL A 258 22.88 -0.79 -6.79
CA VAL A 258 21.96 0.33 -6.63
C VAL A 258 22.65 1.60 -7.10
N SER A 259 21.98 2.39 -7.94
CA SER A 259 22.54 3.67 -8.36
C SER A 259 22.79 4.58 -7.15
N PRO A 260 23.89 5.35 -7.10
CA PRO A 260 24.19 6.24 -5.97
C PRO A 260 23.06 7.23 -5.65
N SER A 261 22.28 7.64 -6.67
CA SER A 261 21.12 8.52 -6.51
C SER A 261 19.95 7.83 -5.80
N GLN A 262 19.63 6.58 -6.16
CA GLN A 262 18.59 5.80 -5.46
C GLN A 262 19.02 5.45 -4.04
N LEU A 263 20.30 5.12 -3.84
CA LEU A 263 20.85 4.81 -2.53
C LEU A 263 20.77 6.03 -1.58
N ALA A 264 21.09 7.23 -2.09
CA ALA A 264 20.93 8.48 -1.33
C ALA A 264 19.45 8.80 -1.02
N LYS A 265 18.54 8.58 -1.97
CA LYS A 265 17.09 8.75 -1.73
C LYS A 265 16.59 7.80 -0.64
N ALA A 266 17.02 6.53 -0.67
CA ALA A 266 16.68 5.54 0.34
C ALA A 266 17.25 5.91 1.72
N ALA A 267 18.45 6.50 1.78
CA ALA A 267 19.01 7.02 3.03
C ALA A 267 18.15 8.14 3.63
N ASN A 268 17.81 9.15 2.82
CA ASN A 268 16.95 10.25 3.27
C ASN A 268 15.56 9.76 3.72
N LEU A 269 15.02 8.76 3.01
CA LEU A 269 13.77 8.11 3.37
C LEU A 269 13.87 7.39 4.73
N MET A 270 14.97 6.67 4.98
CA MET A 270 15.22 6.03 6.27
C MET A 270 15.34 7.06 7.39
N ASP A 271 16.07 8.14 7.18
CA ASP A 271 16.28 9.17 8.20
C ASP A 271 14.95 9.90 8.51
N SER A 272 14.11 10.14 7.49
CA SER A 272 12.74 10.66 7.67
C SER A 272 11.85 9.67 8.43
N TYR A 273 11.95 8.38 8.12
CA TYR A 273 11.20 7.34 8.83
C TYR A 273 11.64 7.23 10.29
N MET A 274 12.95 7.32 10.56
CA MET A 274 13.48 7.35 11.92
C MET A 274 12.92 8.52 12.73
N ALA A 275 12.85 9.72 12.12
CA ALA A 275 12.26 10.89 12.78
C ALA A 275 10.76 10.70 13.08
N GLU A 276 10.01 10.06 12.19
CA GLU A 276 8.58 9.78 12.38
C GLU A 276 8.32 8.76 13.50
N VAL A 277 9.15 7.71 13.62
CA VAL A 277 8.98 6.69 14.67
C VAL A 277 9.65 7.06 16.00
N ALA A 278 10.54 8.06 16.02
CA ALA A 278 11.27 8.47 17.21
C ALA A 278 10.37 8.85 18.41
N PRO A 279 9.21 9.48 18.24
CA PRO A 279 8.34 9.82 19.36
C PRO A 279 7.53 8.68 19.96
N ASP A 280 7.53 7.48 19.35
CA ASP A 280 6.77 6.32 19.85
C ASP A 280 7.41 5.77 21.12
N PRO A 281 6.80 5.92 22.32
CA PRO A 281 7.40 5.48 23.58
C PRO A 281 7.53 3.95 23.70
N CYS A 282 6.85 3.20 22.84
CA CYS A 282 6.90 1.74 22.81
C CYS A 282 7.97 1.22 21.83
N LEU A 283 8.68 2.11 21.13
CA LEU A 283 9.78 1.74 20.27
C LEU A 283 11.01 1.36 21.11
N LYS A 284 11.54 0.15 20.88
CA LYS A 284 12.73 -0.32 21.59
C LYS A 284 14.01 0.27 21.01
N SER A 285 14.97 0.58 21.88
CA SER A 285 16.33 1.05 21.53
C SER A 285 17.01 0.17 20.49
N SER A 286 16.88 -1.15 20.61
CA SER A 286 17.45 -2.12 19.68
C SER A 286 16.89 -2.02 18.26
N LYS A 287 15.59 -1.71 18.11
CA LYS A 287 14.96 -1.51 16.80
C LYS A 287 15.36 -0.17 16.20
N PHE A 288 15.39 0.89 17.00
CA PHE A 288 15.84 2.21 16.55
C PHE A 288 17.31 2.17 16.08
N LEU A 289 18.18 1.49 16.84
CA LEU A 289 19.57 1.22 16.44
C LEU A 289 19.67 0.40 15.14
N ALA A 290 18.77 -0.55 14.91
CA ALA A 290 18.76 -1.32 13.68
C ALA A 290 18.41 -0.44 12.46
N LEU A 291 17.46 0.50 12.61
CA LEU A 291 17.13 1.47 11.56
C LEU A 291 18.34 2.36 11.23
N ALA A 292 18.99 2.88 12.27
CA ALA A 292 20.20 3.69 12.17
C ALA A 292 21.33 3.02 11.36
N LYS A 293 21.46 1.69 11.49
CA LYS A 293 22.57 0.91 10.90
C LYS A 293 22.26 0.24 9.57
N VAL A 294 21.00 0.22 9.14
CA VAL A 294 20.60 -0.54 7.94
C VAL A 294 21.21 0.03 6.66
N ILE A 295 21.26 1.36 6.54
CA ILE A 295 21.83 2.04 5.38
C ILE A 295 23.33 2.32 5.61
N PRO A 296 24.21 2.02 4.64
CA PRO A 296 25.65 2.27 4.77
C PRO A 296 26.00 3.77 4.79
N ASP A 297 27.16 4.11 5.36
CA ASP A 297 27.67 5.49 5.39
C ASP A 297 27.85 6.10 4.00
N SER A 298 28.26 5.30 3.00
CA SER A 298 28.45 5.76 1.61
C SER A 298 27.16 6.30 0.96
N ALA A 299 25.99 5.90 1.45
CA ALA A 299 24.70 6.38 0.97
C ALA A 299 24.38 7.81 1.43
N ARG A 300 24.94 8.21 2.59
CA ARG A 300 24.61 9.47 3.26
C ARG A 300 25.59 10.56 2.89
N LYS A 301 25.03 11.68 2.41
CA LYS A 301 25.76 12.93 2.18
C LYS A 301 25.92 13.74 3.46
N SER A 302 24.85 13.79 4.27
CA SER A 302 24.80 14.40 5.59
C SER A 302 24.24 13.41 6.60
N TYR A 303 24.51 13.64 7.88
CA TYR A 303 23.95 12.91 9.01
C TYR A 303 23.03 13.79 9.89
N ASP A 304 22.71 15.00 9.43
CA ASP A 304 21.98 16.00 10.22
C ASP A 304 20.56 15.53 10.55
N GLU A 305 19.81 15.01 9.57
CA GLU A 305 18.46 14.49 9.76
C GLU A 305 18.44 13.29 10.71
N MET A 306 19.43 12.41 10.58
CA MET A 306 19.62 11.28 11.48
C MET A 306 19.95 11.75 12.91
N TYR A 307 20.76 12.80 13.05
CA TYR A 307 21.04 13.41 14.35
C TYR A 307 19.77 13.94 15.00
N TYR A 308 18.94 14.71 14.27
CA TYR A 308 17.68 15.22 14.81
C TYR A 308 16.69 14.09 15.18
N ALA A 309 16.65 13.02 14.39
CA ALA A 309 15.86 11.84 14.73
C ALA A 309 16.33 11.17 16.04
N ILE A 310 17.65 11.06 16.25
CA ILE A 310 18.23 10.51 17.49
C ILE A 310 17.94 11.45 18.67
N ASP A 311 18.08 12.76 18.47
CA ASP A 311 17.83 13.76 19.51
C ASP A 311 16.37 13.72 20.01
N LEU A 312 15.43 13.60 19.08
CA LEU A 312 14.01 13.42 19.35
C LEU A 312 13.74 12.08 20.05
N TYR A 313 14.41 11.01 19.62
CA TYR A 313 14.27 9.70 20.25
C TYR A 313 14.73 9.72 21.72
N PHE A 314 15.88 10.33 22.02
CA PHE A 314 16.38 10.47 23.39
C PHE A 314 15.48 11.35 24.27
N GLU A 315 14.85 12.37 23.69
CA GLU A 315 13.88 13.22 24.40
C GLU A 315 12.66 12.44 24.85
N MET A 316 12.16 11.53 24.01
CA MET A 316 10.96 10.74 24.29
C MET A 316 11.26 9.45 25.08
N HIS A 317 12.53 9.06 25.19
CA HIS A 317 12.98 7.83 25.85
C HIS A 317 13.99 8.12 26.98
N VAL A 318 13.60 9.00 27.90
CA VAL A 318 14.45 9.50 29.00
C VAL A 318 15.02 8.37 29.90
N GLY A 319 14.31 7.24 30.01
CA GLY A 319 14.70 6.08 30.83
C GLY A 319 15.76 5.15 30.22
N MET A 320 16.33 5.48 29.06
CA MET A 320 17.36 4.66 28.42
C MET A 320 18.70 4.66 29.17
N SER A 321 19.41 3.53 29.10
CA SER A 321 20.74 3.43 29.71
C SER A 321 21.80 4.19 28.90
N GLU A 322 22.88 4.61 29.55
CA GLU A 322 23.98 5.31 28.89
C GLU A 322 24.67 4.43 27.82
N GLU A 323 24.74 3.11 28.03
CA GLU A 323 25.28 2.17 27.05
C GLU A 323 24.40 2.06 25.80
N GLU A 324 23.07 2.16 25.94
CA GLU A 324 22.16 2.17 24.80
C GLU A 324 22.28 3.47 24.00
N LYS A 325 22.36 4.61 24.70
CA LYS A 325 22.59 5.91 24.07
C LYS A 325 23.93 5.93 23.32
N GLU A 326 25.00 5.41 23.93
CA GLU A 326 26.32 5.32 23.29
C GLU A 326 26.27 4.48 22.02
N LYS A 327 25.59 3.32 22.04
CA LYS A 327 25.43 2.46 20.84
C LYS A 327 24.70 3.17 19.69
N ILE A 328 23.67 3.95 19.98
CA ILE A 328 22.92 4.72 18.98
C ILE A 328 23.76 5.87 18.45
N CYS A 329 24.47 6.60 19.33
CA CYS A 329 25.35 7.68 18.91
C CYS A 329 26.49 7.20 18.00
N CYS A 330 27.04 6.00 18.25
CA CYS A 330 28.05 5.39 17.39
C CYS A 330 27.59 5.12 15.95
N ALA A 331 26.29 5.20 15.65
CA ALA A 331 25.78 5.11 14.27
C ALA A 331 25.93 6.43 13.49
N LEU A 332 26.16 7.56 14.17
CA LEU A 332 26.38 8.86 13.55
C LEU A 332 27.81 8.99 13.01
N ASN A 333 27.95 9.52 11.80
CA ASN A 333 29.25 9.96 11.29
C ASN A 333 29.45 11.44 11.54
N HIS A 334 30.17 11.77 12.62
CA HIS A 334 30.44 13.16 13.03
C HIS A 334 31.15 14.01 11.96
N LYS A 335 31.89 13.37 11.03
CA LYS A 335 32.59 14.08 9.94
C LYS A 335 31.64 14.59 8.86
N LYS A 336 30.46 13.98 8.74
CA LYS A 336 29.41 14.33 7.77
C LYS A 336 28.27 15.15 8.37
N LEU A 337 28.40 15.58 9.62
CA LEU A 337 27.50 16.56 10.23
C LEU A 337 27.88 17.97 9.77
N SER A 338 26.88 18.83 9.56
CA SER A 338 27.09 20.26 9.36
C SER A 338 27.69 20.93 10.61
N TYR A 339 28.25 22.12 10.42
CA TYR A 339 28.92 22.86 11.51
C TYR A 339 27.92 23.21 12.62
N GLU A 340 26.72 23.65 12.24
CA GLU A 340 25.61 24.01 13.12
C GLU A 340 25.18 22.82 13.98
N VAL A 341 25.03 21.65 13.36
CA VAL A 341 24.64 20.42 14.07
C VAL A 341 25.74 19.94 15.01
N ARG A 342 27.02 20.10 14.66
CA ARG A 342 28.13 19.79 15.59
C ARG A 342 28.11 20.67 16.83
N ILE A 343 27.80 21.96 16.70
CA ILE A 343 27.63 22.86 17.85
C ILE A 343 26.43 22.43 18.69
N HIS A 344 25.32 22.06 18.05
CA HIS A 344 24.14 21.60 18.77
C HIS A 344 24.45 20.31 19.55
N LEU A 345 25.07 19.32 18.89
CA LEU A 345 25.52 18.08 19.50
C LEU A 345 26.47 18.32 20.69
N SER A 346 27.42 19.26 20.57
CA SER A 346 28.39 19.52 21.65
C SER A 346 27.82 20.14 22.91
N LYS A 347 26.66 20.80 22.78
CA LYS A 347 25.96 21.43 23.89
C LYS A 347 24.79 20.59 24.42
N ASN A 348 24.46 19.49 23.75
CA ASN A 348 23.25 18.74 24.05
C ASN A 348 23.52 17.72 25.19
N PRO A 349 22.95 17.94 26.40
CA PRO A 349 23.21 17.07 27.55
C PRO A 349 22.57 15.68 27.42
N LYS A 350 21.66 15.49 26.45
CA LYS A 350 21.03 14.18 26.17
C LYS A 350 22.02 13.17 25.57
N PHE A 351 23.12 13.64 25.00
CA PHE A 351 24.11 12.80 24.32
C PHE A 351 25.29 12.45 25.23
N PRO A 352 25.82 11.21 25.18
CA PRO A 352 26.97 10.82 25.96
C PRO A 352 28.23 11.62 25.59
N LEU A 353 28.99 12.07 26.60
CA LEU A 353 30.21 12.87 26.46
C LEU A 353 31.31 12.25 25.57
N LYS A 354 31.31 10.92 25.39
CA LYS A 354 32.27 10.21 24.54
C LYS A 354 31.94 10.30 23.03
N SER A 355 30.70 10.68 22.70
CA SER A 355 30.23 10.82 21.32
C SER A 355 30.40 12.23 20.76
N THR A 356 30.76 13.20 21.61
CA THR A 356 31.13 14.54 21.15
C THR A 356 32.54 14.51 20.58
N PRO A 357 32.75 14.86 19.29
CA PRO A 357 34.10 15.16 18.83
C PRO A 357 34.63 16.29 19.71
N SER A 358 35.84 16.11 20.22
CA SER A 358 36.58 17.12 20.97
C SER A 358 36.37 18.50 20.34
N SER A 359 35.99 19.46 21.17
CA SER A 359 35.73 20.87 20.84
C SER A 359 36.64 21.39 19.72
N PRO A 360 36.13 22.14 18.72
CA PRO A 360 36.99 22.83 17.78
C PRO A 360 37.66 24.01 18.50
N GLU A 361 38.73 23.74 19.24
CA GLU A 361 39.70 24.77 19.58
C GLU A 361 40.62 25.01 18.37
N SER A 362 40.75 26.28 18.03
CA SER A 362 41.59 26.87 16.98
C SER A 362 41.08 26.79 15.53
N GLN A 363 40.30 27.81 15.14
CA GLN A 363 40.69 28.80 14.12
C GLN A 363 39.53 29.79 13.92
N GLN A 364 39.62 30.95 14.59
CA GLN A 364 38.99 32.15 14.06
C GLN A 364 39.75 32.58 12.80
N PRO A 365 39.04 33.11 11.79
CA PRO A 365 39.38 34.46 11.38
C PRO A 365 38.18 35.38 11.50
N GLU A 366 38.44 36.49 12.17
CA GLU A 366 37.92 37.84 11.93
C GLU A 366 36.39 38.02 11.83
N ALA A 367 35.87 38.58 12.92
CA ALA A 367 34.61 39.30 12.96
C ALA A 367 34.64 40.48 11.99
N GLU A 368 33.58 40.61 11.18
CA GLU A 368 32.77 41.83 10.97
C GLU A 368 31.97 41.67 9.67
N ASN A 369 30.77 41.06 9.75
CA ASN A 369 29.64 41.33 8.82
C ASN A 369 28.30 40.62 9.18
N LEU A 370 28.07 40.18 10.42
CA LEU A 370 26.88 39.38 10.78
C LEU A 370 25.84 40.12 11.65
N LEU A 371 25.63 41.42 11.46
CA LEU A 371 24.48 42.13 12.06
C LEU A 371 23.24 42.20 11.15
N GLN A 372 23.27 41.65 9.93
CA GLN A 372 22.10 41.63 9.04
C GLN A 372 21.32 40.30 8.99
N ASN A 373 21.83 39.20 9.58
CA ASN A 373 21.17 37.89 9.51
C ASN A 373 20.45 37.43 10.78
N ILE A 374 20.35 38.28 11.82
CA ILE A 374 19.70 37.93 13.10
C ILE A 374 18.15 37.89 13.00
N ASN A 375 17.56 38.29 11.86
CA ASN A 375 16.09 38.33 11.71
C ASN A 375 15.43 37.11 11.07
N TYR A 376 16.16 36.03 10.74
CA TYR A 376 15.55 34.80 10.22
C TYR A 376 15.46 33.65 11.24
N SER A 377 16.10 33.75 12.40
CA SER A 377 16.10 32.70 13.43
C SER A 377 15.06 32.87 14.55
N LYS A 378 14.22 33.91 14.50
CA LYS A 378 13.15 34.16 15.49
C LYS A 378 11.77 33.58 15.14
N SER A 379 11.61 32.91 14.00
CA SER A 379 10.28 32.46 13.53
C SER A 379 9.91 31.00 13.85
N LEU A 380 10.78 30.20 14.49
CA LEU A 380 10.49 28.77 14.71
C LEU A 380 10.38 28.33 16.17
N ILE A 381 10.51 29.24 17.15
CA ILE A 381 10.31 28.88 18.56
C ILE A 381 9.50 29.95 19.27
N SER A 382 8.19 29.81 19.22
CA SER A 382 7.32 30.31 20.28
C SER A 382 6.05 29.45 20.33
N TRP A 383 6.13 28.30 20.99
CA TRP A 383 4.96 27.72 21.64
C TRP A 383 5.05 28.05 23.14
N PRO A 384 4.00 28.63 23.75
CA PRO A 384 4.09 29.14 25.10
C PRO A 384 3.92 27.98 26.09
N HIS A 385 4.98 27.68 26.83
CA HIS A 385 4.87 27.07 28.15
C HIS A 385 5.12 28.14 29.20
N ASN A 386 4.15 28.32 30.10
CA ASN A 386 4.34 28.34 31.56
C ASN A 386 3.12 28.96 32.25
N LEU A 387 2.48 28.23 33.17
CA LEU A 387 1.78 28.82 34.32
C LEU A 387 1.83 27.87 35.53
N THR A 388 2.75 28.18 36.43
CA THR A 388 2.70 28.05 37.90
C THR A 388 3.48 29.30 38.38
N GLU A 389 3.08 30.15 39.32
CA GLU A 389 2.30 30.00 40.55
C GLU A 389 1.96 31.40 41.12
N GLY A 390 0.80 31.57 41.81
CA GLY A 390 0.62 32.47 42.96
C GLY A 390 0.26 33.97 42.78
N ILE A 391 -0.99 34.35 43.14
CA ILE A 391 -1.39 35.24 44.28
C ILE A 391 -2.86 35.73 44.08
N ASN A 392 -3.59 35.73 45.19
CA ASN A 392 -5.02 35.97 45.41
C ASN A 392 -5.58 37.32 44.92
N THR A 393 -6.85 37.36 44.49
CA THR A 393 -7.98 38.03 45.19
C THR A 393 -9.31 37.93 44.40
N ASP A 394 -10.32 37.39 45.07
CA ASP A 394 -11.76 37.73 45.11
C ASP A 394 -12.67 37.93 43.86
N GLU A 395 -13.79 37.21 43.98
CA GLU A 395 -15.18 37.49 43.55
C GLU A 395 -15.73 37.08 42.15
N LYS A 396 -16.60 36.05 42.24
CA LYS A 396 -17.97 35.86 41.67
C LYS A 396 -18.20 35.49 40.19
N GLU A 397 -19.12 34.52 40.07
CA GLU A 397 -19.96 34.00 38.97
C GLU A 397 -20.19 35.00 37.80
N ASP A 398 -20.38 34.63 36.52
CA ASP A 398 -21.25 33.58 35.97
C ASP A 398 -20.98 33.42 34.44
N LYS A 399 -21.58 32.39 33.84
CA LYS A 399 -21.49 31.95 32.45
C LYS A 399 -21.74 33.04 31.39
N SER A 400 -20.93 33.07 30.32
CA SER A 400 -21.44 33.24 28.95
C SER A 400 -20.41 32.81 27.90
N SER A 401 -20.93 32.41 26.74
CA SER A 401 -20.22 31.91 25.58
C SER A 401 -19.38 33.01 24.92
N GLU A 402 -18.08 32.80 24.73
CA GLU A 402 -17.28 33.65 23.84
C GLU A 402 -16.55 32.84 22.77
N GLN A 403 -17.04 33.06 21.56
CA GLN A 403 -16.48 32.70 20.27
C GLN A 403 -15.18 33.49 20.06
N ILE A 404 -14.03 32.83 20.09
CA ILE A 404 -12.75 33.45 19.75
C ILE A 404 -12.49 33.26 18.25
N VAL A 405 -12.84 34.27 17.47
CA VAL A 405 -12.34 34.52 16.12
C VAL A 405 -10.96 35.17 16.26
N LEU A 406 -9.90 34.54 15.73
CA LEU A 406 -8.59 35.19 15.62
C LEU A 406 -7.93 34.95 14.24
N TYR A 407 -7.85 36.06 13.52
CA TYR A 407 -6.90 36.49 12.48
C TYR A 407 -6.93 35.89 11.06
N HIS A 408 -7.70 36.60 10.23
CA HIS A 408 -7.39 36.91 8.84
C HIS A 408 -6.18 37.88 8.79
N GLY A 409 -5.04 37.41 8.29
CA GLY A 409 -3.84 38.24 8.08
C GLY A 409 -3.13 37.78 6.81
N LYS A 410 -3.27 38.58 5.75
CA LYS A 410 -2.76 38.33 4.40
C LYS A 410 -1.28 38.72 4.35
N PHE A 411 -0.38 37.75 4.10
CA PHE A 411 1.01 38.00 3.74
C PHE A 411 1.39 37.08 2.57
N ASP A 412 1.88 37.67 1.48
CA ASP A 412 2.34 36.98 0.27
C ASP A 412 3.86 36.68 0.35
N LEU A 413 4.29 35.55 -0.27
CA LEU A 413 5.65 35.04 -0.63
C LEU A 413 6.04 33.66 0.00
N PRO A 414 6.93 32.83 -0.61
CA PRO A 414 6.92 32.16 -1.92
C PRO A 414 6.68 30.61 -1.82
N ALA A 415 6.77 29.89 -2.93
CA ALA A 415 6.20 28.57 -3.25
C ALA A 415 6.41 27.35 -2.29
N ASP A 416 7.33 27.39 -1.32
CA ASP A 416 7.49 26.28 -0.34
C ASP A 416 6.39 26.26 0.74
N ASN A 417 5.63 27.35 0.87
CA ASN A 417 4.56 27.46 1.86
C ASN A 417 3.29 26.70 1.45
N GLU A 418 3.05 26.44 0.16
CA GLU A 418 1.88 25.67 -0.29
C GLU A 418 1.93 24.22 0.19
N ARG A 419 3.12 23.60 0.22
CA ARG A 419 3.26 22.21 0.67
C ARG A 419 3.03 22.09 2.18
N PHE A 420 3.52 23.05 2.96
CA PHE A 420 3.24 23.12 4.41
C PHE A 420 1.77 23.46 4.69
N LYS A 421 1.16 24.35 3.91
CA LYS A 421 -0.25 24.69 4.02
C LYS A 421 -1.15 23.49 3.72
N VAL A 422 -0.89 22.77 2.63
CA VAL A 422 -1.63 21.53 2.29
C VAL A 422 -1.44 20.46 3.36
N HIS A 423 -0.24 20.32 3.92
CA HIS A 423 0.01 19.37 5.02
C HIS A 423 -0.73 19.76 6.31
N LEU A 424 -0.74 21.04 6.65
CA LEU A 424 -1.44 21.58 7.82
C LEU A 424 -2.97 21.45 7.66
N GLU A 425 -3.51 21.77 6.49
CA GLU A 425 -4.93 21.57 6.16
C GLU A 425 -5.30 20.07 6.22
N GLY A 426 -4.42 19.19 5.75
CA GLY A 426 -4.59 17.74 5.85
C GLY A 426 -4.51 17.22 7.29
N MET A 427 -3.69 17.81 8.16
CA MET A 427 -3.67 17.52 9.59
C MET A 427 -4.96 18.00 10.27
N GLN A 428 -5.41 19.22 9.98
CA GLN A 428 -6.66 19.77 10.51
C GLN A 428 -7.87 18.91 10.13
N TRP A 429 -7.94 18.41 8.89
CA TRP A 429 -9.00 17.51 8.45
C TRP A 429 -9.00 16.18 9.21
N ARG A 430 -7.81 15.59 9.42
CA ARG A 430 -7.65 14.35 10.20
C ARG A 430 -8.08 14.54 11.65
N VAL A 431 -7.73 15.68 12.26
CA VAL A 431 -8.17 16.03 13.62
C VAL A 431 -9.70 16.18 13.69
N LEU A 432 -10.31 16.87 12.73
CA LEU A 432 -11.78 17.01 12.66
C LEU A 432 -12.49 15.66 12.51
N GLU A 433 -11.97 14.76 11.68
CA GLU A 433 -12.52 13.41 11.51
C GLU A 433 -12.38 12.59 12.80
N LEU A 434 -11.22 12.68 13.47
CA LEU A 434 -10.98 12.03 14.77
C LEU A 434 -11.91 12.57 15.86
N GLU A 435 -12.10 13.88 15.94
CA GLU A 435 -13.07 14.46 16.87
C GLU A 435 -14.49 13.99 16.60
N LYS A 436 -14.87 13.87 15.31
CA LYS A 436 -16.18 13.35 14.91
C LYS A 436 -16.34 11.88 15.31
N LEU A 437 -15.29 11.06 15.17
CA LEU A 437 -15.28 9.68 15.65
C LEU A 437 -15.36 9.61 17.17
N CYS A 438 -14.61 10.45 17.89
CA CYS A 438 -14.68 10.57 19.36
C CYS A 438 -16.08 10.98 19.83
N ARG A 439 -16.72 11.96 19.17
CA ARG A 439 -18.11 12.37 19.46
C ARG A 439 -19.11 11.23 19.22
N LYS A 440 -18.94 10.47 18.13
CA LYS A 440 -19.75 9.26 17.86
C LYS A 440 -19.55 8.20 18.94
N MET A 441 -18.30 7.93 19.32
CA MET A 441 -17.97 6.96 20.36
C MET A 441 -18.53 7.37 21.72
N GLN A 442 -18.37 8.64 22.12
CA GLN A 442 -18.97 9.18 23.35
C GLN A 442 -20.51 9.05 23.35
N THR A 443 -21.14 9.28 22.19
CA THR A 443 -22.59 9.10 22.04
C THR A 443 -23.00 7.64 22.18
N GLN A 444 -22.23 6.71 21.61
CA GLN A 444 -22.48 5.28 21.76
C GLN A 444 -22.23 4.80 23.20
N MET A 445 -21.14 5.23 23.85
CA MET A 445 -20.88 4.96 25.26
C MET A 445 -22.01 5.47 26.15
N ARG A 446 -22.53 6.68 25.90
CA ARG A 446 -23.65 7.24 26.65
C ARG A 446 -24.95 6.44 26.44
N LYS A 447 -25.18 5.90 25.24
CA LYS A 447 -26.31 5.00 24.96
C LYS A 447 -26.16 3.65 25.69
N ILE A 448 -24.96 3.08 25.71
CA ILE A 448 -24.65 1.83 26.43
C ILE A 448 -24.78 2.02 27.94
N LEU A 449 -24.34 3.18 28.47
CA LEU A 449 -24.47 3.50 29.89
C LEU A 449 -25.95 3.66 30.28
N LYS A 450 -26.75 4.35 29.45
CA LYS A 450 -28.19 4.51 29.67
C LYS A 450 -28.96 3.19 29.56
N SER A 451 -28.59 2.28 28.66
CA SER A 451 -29.24 0.96 28.57
C SER A 451 -28.89 0.05 29.75
N ARG A 452 -27.67 0.15 30.32
CA ARG A 452 -27.32 -0.55 31.57
C ARG A 452 -28.07 0.00 32.80
N VAL A 453 -28.25 1.33 32.90
CA VAL A 453 -29.00 1.95 34.01
C VAL A 453 -30.51 1.70 33.88
N ALA A 454 -31.05 1.58 32.66
CA ALA A 454 -32.44 1.19 32.46
C ALA A 454 -32.70 -0.30 32.79
N SER A 455 -31.71 -1.19 32.62
CA SER A 455 -31.86 -2.60 32.98
C SER A 455 -31.74 -2.88 34.49
N SER A 456 -31.08 -2.00 35.25
CA SER A 456 -30.97 -2.15 36.71
C SER A 456 -32.25 -1.79 37.47
N TYR A 457 -33.19 -1.07 36.86
CA TYR A 457 -34.48 -0.70 37.48
C TYR A 457 -35.61 -1.73 37.28
N CYS A 458 -35.37 -2.84 36.56
CA CYS A 458 -36.39 -3.86 36.29
C CYS A 458 -36.18 -5.21 37.02
N GLN A 459 -35.21 -5.32 37.94
CA GLN A 459 -35.00 -6.52 38.76
C GLN A 459 -35.23 -6.26 40.25
N VAL A 460 -36.42 -5.75 40.62
CA VAL A 460 -36.99 -5.96 41.96
C VAL A 460 -38.48 -6.25 41.78
N LYS A 461 -38.83 -7.48 41.42
CA LYS A 461 -40.18 -8.01 41.60
C LYS A 461 -40.13 -9.15 42.61
N SER A 462 -40.76 -8.84 43.75
CA SER A 462 -41.11 -9.65 44.92
C SER A 462 -41.31 -11.15 44.69
N LEU A 463 -40.68 -11.96 45.54
CA LEU A 463 -41.01 -13.37 45.80
C LEU A 463 -42.44 -13.48 46.38
N PRO A 464 -43.25 -14.48 45.97
CA PRO A 464 -44.53 -14.76 46.62
C PRO A 464 -44.34 -15.55 47.92
N LYS A 465 -45.03 -15.11 48.98
CA LYS A 465 -45.20 -15.84 50.25
C LYS A 465 -46.03 -17.10 50.01
N LEU A 466 -45.50 -18.26 50.38
CA LEU A 466 -46.28 -19.48 50.63
C LEU A 466 -46.66 -19.50 52.10
N CYS A 467 -47.97 -19.44 52.38
CA CYS A 467 -48.56 -19.90 53.62
C CYS A 467 -49.68 -20.88 53.27
N SER A 468 -49.76 -21.92 54.11
CA SER A 468 -50.69 -23.06 54.13
C SER A 468 -50.30 -24.26 53.28
#